data_AF-A0A6A9QLU0-F1
#
_entry.id   AF-A0A6A9QLU0-F1
#
_cell.length_a   1.000
_cell.length_b   1.000
_cell.length_c   1.000
_cell.angle_alpha   90.00
_cell.angle_beta   90.00
_cell.angle_gamma   90.00
#
_symmetry.space_group_name_H-M   'P 1'
#
loop_
_entity.id
_entity.type
_entity.pdbx_description
1 polymer ?
#
loop_
_entity_poly.entity_id
_entity_poly.type
_entity_poly.pdbx_seq_one_letter_code
_entity_poly.pdbx_strand_id
1 'polypeptide(L)' 'MVKVTEKFQVTIPEEVRRKLGLKPGEEVEVRAISDDEILIKRKIKKIKDPLSVLIGEQVELEIDPEKVDEITEK' A
#
# COMPACT_ATOMS: atom_id res chain seq x y z
N MET A 1 6.70 0.54 28.07
CA MET A 1 6.75 -0.90 27.74
C MET A 1 5.38 -1.50 27.99
N VAL A 2 4.87 -2.32 27.07
CA VAL A 2 3.56 -2.97 27.20
C VAL A 2 3.75 -4.45 27.54
N LYS A 3 2.78 -5.04 28.24
CA LYS A 3 2.78 -6.48 28.57
C LYS A 3 1.87 -7.23 27.62
N VAL A 4 2.20 -8.49 27.37
CA VAL A 4 1.29 -9.44 26.73
C VAL A 4 0.19 -9.75 27.76
N THR A 5 -1.07 -9.58 27.36
CA THR A 5 -2.24 -9.89 28.19
C THR A 5 -2.76 -11.29 27.87
N GLU A 6 -3.88 -11.67 28.47
CA GLU A 6 -4.57 -12.92 28.15
C GLU A 6 -4.81 -13.06 26.64
N LYS A 7 -4.90 -14.32 26.17
CA LYS A 7 -5.08 -14.65 24.75
C LYS A 7 -3.98 -14.09 23.84
N PHE A 8 -2.78 -13.89 24.38
CA PHE A 8 -1.60 -13.44 23.63
C PHE A 8 -1.76 -12.06 22.96
N GLN A 9 -2.58 -11.18 23.55
CA GLN A 9 -2.82 -9.86 23.00
C GLN A 9 -1.73 -8.86 23.46
N VAL A 10 -1.32 -7.97 22.56
CA VAL A 10 -0.42 -6.85 22.87
C VAL A 10 -1.13 -5.56 22.54
N THR A 11 -1.20 -4.66 23.52
CA THR A 11 -1.83 -3.35 23.31
C THR A 11 -0.87 -2.42 22.55
N ILE A 12 -1.28 -1.91 21.39
CA ILE A 12 -0.58 -0.81 20.71
C ILE A 12 -0.92 0.49 21.45
N PRO A 13 0.04 1.18 22.09
CA PRO A 13 -0.22 2.41 22.84
C PRO A 13 -0.85 3.52 22.00
N GLU A 14 -1.59 4.43 22.64
CA GLU A 14 -2.31 5.51 21.94
C GLU A 14 -1.40 6.38 21.07
N GLU A 15 -0.22 6.74 21.59
CA GLU A 15 0.76 7.53 20.85
C GLU A 15 1.16 6.86 19.53
N VAL A 16 1.37 5.55 19.54
CA VAL A 16 1.72 4.76 18.36
C VAL A 16 0.52 4.68 17.41
N ARG A 17 -0.70 4.44 17.92
CA ARG A 17 -1.92 4.41 17.09
C ARG A 17 -2.15 5.75 16.39
N ARG A 18 -1.99 6.87 17.10
CA ARG A 18 -2.17 8.23 16.56
C ARG A 18 -1.13 8.54 15.50
N LYS A 19 0.15 8.20 15.74
CA LYS A 19 1.23 8.38 14.77
C LYS A 19 1.01 7.58 13.48
N LEU A 20 0.43 6.39 13.59
CA LEU A 20 0.14 5.51 12.44
C LEU A 20 -1.26 5.68 11.85
N GLY A 21 -2.14 6.47 12.49
CA GLY A 21 -3.54 6.63 12.09
C GLY A 21 -4.36 5.34 12.15
N LEU A 22 -4.04 4.41 13.06
CA LEU A 22 -4.72 3.12 13.21
C LEU A 22 -6.10 3.29 13.85
N LYS A 23 -7.11 2.63 13.27
CA LYS A 23 -8.49 2.64 13.80
C LYS A 23 -8.85 1.32 14.49
N PRO A 24 -9.68 1.33 15.55
CA PRO A 24 -10.21 0.09 16.12
C PRO A 24 -10.93 -0.76 15.06
N GLY A 25 -10.71 -2.08 15.09
CA GLY A 25 -11.29 -3.02 14.13
C GLY A 25 -10.55 -3.14 12.79
N GLU A 26 -9.46 -2.40 12.59
CA GLU A 26 -8.66 -2.48 11.38
C GLU A 26 -7.85 -3.79 11.29
N GLU A 27 -7.90 -4.47 10.14
CA GLU A 27 -7.07 -5.65 9.88
C GLU A 27 -5.60 -5.27 9.65
N VAL A 28 -4.72 -5.98 10.34
CA VAL A 28 -3.26 -5.85 10.19
C VAL A 28 -2.64 -7.20 9.91
N GLU A 29 -1.51 -7.17 9.22
CA GLU A 29 -0.66 -8.33 9.03
C GLU A 29 0.41 -8.36 10.12
N VAL A 30 0.58 -9.51 10.77
CA VAL A 30 1.59 -9.74 11.81
C VAL A 30 2.60 -10.76 11.29
N ARG A 31 3.88 -10.40 11.26
CA ARG A 31 4.97 -11.30 10.83
C ARG A 31 6.11 -11.29 11.84
N ALA A 32 6.70 -12.45 12.11
CA ALA A 32 7.99 -12.52 12.78
C ALA A 32 9.10 -12.14 11.78
N ILE A 33 10.01 -11.25 12.18
CA ILE A 33 11.24 -10.94 11.41
C ILE A 33 12.42 -11.74 11.97
N SER A 34 12.47 -11.92 13.29
CA SER A 34 13.47 -12.69 14.02
C SER A 34 12.84 -13.29 15.28
N ASP A 35 13.65 -13.93 16.13
CA ASP A 35 13.20 -14.51 17.40
C ASP A 35 12.66 -13.46 18.39
N ASP A 36 13.18 -12.22 18.32
CA ASP A 36 12.84 -11.13 19.25
C ASP A 36 12.00 -10.01 18.62
N GLU A 37 11.75 -10.06 17.31
CA GLU A 37 11.09 -8.96 16.58
C GLU A 37 9.84 -9.39 15.82
N ILE A 38 8.76 -8.65 16.06
CA ILE A 38 7.48 -8.78 15.35
C ILE A 38 7.20 -7.48 14.59
N LEU A 39 6.81 -7.63 13.33
CA LEU A 39 6.39 -6.57 12.44
C LEU A 39 4.87 -6.57 12.27
N ILE A 40 4.27 -5.41 12.52
CA ILE A 40 2.84 -5.17 12.28
C ILE A 40 2.72 -4.20 11.10
N LYS A 41 2.07 -4.65 10.02
CA LYS A 41 1.86 -3.85 8.81
C LYS A 41 0.37 -3.71 8.50
N ARG A 42 -0.05 -2.53 8.04
CA ARG A 42 -1.40 -2.34 7.47
C ARG A 42 -1.51 -3.18 6.20
N LYS A 43 -2.64 -3.87 6.06
CA LYS A 43 -2.95 -4.62 4.84
C LYS A 43 -3.38 -3.64 3.76
N ILE A 44 -2.41 -3.14 2.99
CA ILE A 44 -2.70 -2.34 1.81
C ILE A 44 -3.29 -3.28 0.76
N LYS A 45 -4.49 -2.98 0.25
CA LYS A 45 -5.05 -3.71 -0.89
C LYS A 45 -4.10 -3.51 -2.07
N LYS A 46 -3.41 -4.58 -2.46
CA LYS A 46 -2.64 -4.59 -3.71
C LYS A 46 -3.62 -4.45 -4.85
N ILE A 47 -3.46 -3.42 -5.66
CA ILE A 47 -4.20 -3.26 -6.91
C ILE A 47 -3.60 -4.26 -7.90
N LYS A 48 -4.44 -5.05 -8.57
CA LYS A 48 -4.01 -6.11 -9.51
C LYS A 48 -3.18 -5.53 -10.65
N ASP A 49 -3.56 -4.35 -11.13
CA ASP A 49 -2.85 -3.58 -12.12
C ASP A 49 -2.70 -2.12 -11.64
N PRO A 50 -1.59 -1.80 -10.95
CA PRO A 50 -1.36 -0.44 -10.47
C PRO A 50 -1.05 0.54 -11.60
N LEU A 51 -0.58 0.07 -12.76
CA LEU A 51 -0.19 0.94 -13.86
C LEU A 51 -1.41 1.55 -14.55
N SER A 52 -2.50 0.79 -14.74
CA SER A 52 -3.76 1.36 -15.25
C SER A 52 -4.36 2.42 -14.34
N VAL A 53 -4.12 2.36 -13.03
CA VAL A 53 -4.59 3.40 -12.09
C VAL A 53 -3.71 4.65 -12.13
N LEU A 54 -2.40 4.49 -12.31
CA LEU A 54 -1.45 5.60 -12.27
C LEU A 54 -1.33 6.34 -13.61
N ILE A 55 -1.41 5.61 -14.72
CA ILE A 55 -1.15 6.12 -16.07
C ILE A 55 -2.46 6.13 -16.91
N GLY A 56 -3.51 5.42 -16.47
CA GLY A 56 -4.73 5.22 -17.25
C GLY A 56 -4.62 4.02 -18.21
N GLU A 57 -5.68 3.75 -18.96
CA GLU A 57 -5.62 2.83 -20.10
C GLU A 57 -4.73 3.41 -21.20
N GLN A 58 -3.73 2.65 -21.64
CA GLN A 58 -2.96 2.99 -22.83
C GLN A 58 -3.83 2.67 -24.05
N VAL A 59 -4.29 3.71 -24.72
CA VAL A 59 -4.95 3.58 -26.02
C VAL A 59 -3.84 3.48 -27.06
N GLU A 60 -3.69 2.32 -27.70
CA GLU A 60 -2.90 2.22 -28.93
C GLU A 60 -3.62 3.02 -30.00
N LEU A 61 -3.14 4.24 -30.24
CA LEU A 61 -3.53 5.02 -31.39
C LEU A 61 -2.73 4.49 -32.58
N GLU A 62 -3.40 3.89 -33.55
CA GLU A 62 -2.82 3.75 -34.89
C GLU A 62 -2.69 5.15 -35.48
N ILE A 63 -1.46 5.68 -35.45
CA ILE A 63 -1.14 6.96 -36.05
C ILE A 63 -0.65 6.69 -37.47
N ASP A 64 -1.32 7.29 -38.45
CA ASP A 64 -0.85 7.31 -39.83
C ASP A 64 0.56 7.94 -39.87
N PRO A 65 1.57 7.29 -40.52
CA PRO A 65 2.93 7.82 -40.60
C PRO A 65 3.00 9.29 -41.06
N GLU A 66 2.07 9.71 -41.93
CA GLU A 66 2.03 11.09 -42.44
C GLU A 66 1.64 12.12 -41.37
N LYS A 67 0.96 11.71 -40.29
CA LYS A 67 0.54 12.57 -39.18
C LYS A 67 1.52 12.58 -38.00
N VAL A 68 2.55 11.74 -38.04
CA VAL A 68 3.56 11.65 -36.97
C VAL A 68 4.42 12.91 -36.95
N ASP A 69 4.76 13.45 -38.12
CA ASP A 69 5.57 14.67 -38.24
C ASP A 69 4.86 15.89 -37.62
N GLU A 70 3.52 15.99 -37.74
CA GLU A 70 2.73 17.09 -37.17
C GLU A 70 2.69 17.09 -35.62
N ILE A 71 2.84 15.93 -34.98
CA ILE A 71 2.75 15.78 -33.52
C ILE A 71 4.09 16.10 -32.86
N THR A 72 5.20 15.90 -33.57
CA THR A 72 6.57 16.04 -33.03
C THR A 72 7.10 17.47 -33.11
N GLU A 73 6.42 18.35 -33.87
CA GLU A 73 6.78 19.76 -34.06
C GLU A 73 6.11 20.73 -33.06
N LYS A 74 5.51 20.24 -31.95
CA LYS A 74 4.81 21.08 -30.97
C LYS A 74 5.38 21.05 -29.55
#